data_AF-A0A3L8RZU5-F1
#
_entry.id   AF-A0A3L8RZU5-F1
#
_cell.length_a   1.000
_cell.length_b   1.000
_cell.length_c   1.000
_cell.angle_alpha   90.00
_cell.angle_beta   90.00
_cell.angle_gamma   90.00
#
_symmetry.space_group_name_H-M   'P 1'
#
loop_
_entity.id
_entity.type
_entity.pdbx_description
1 polymer ?
#
loop_
_entity_poly.entity_id
_entity_poly.type
_entity_poly.pdbx_seq_one_letter_code
_entity_poly.pdbx_strand_id
1 'polypeptide(L)'
;HEFRALSGEHGTEDHLPLRPRPSSGRRPEISHRERFRDRHRFWERHWDRPRGRHRDRRRERHQERIHDGWVAGHVHGARFSSGPPVGGFRVAPPLPRCLPLQALEDHYSPSRWSPRLDRDSIIDAHLAVTAAGTERARASAQTLLHVPYGIGDGEKLDIYFPTDPSETFPVLVYIHGGYWQSLSKDNSGFAAPPLVSQGVAVVAVGYDIAPKGHMDTMVLQVRRSLIFLVERYPRIRGIYLCGHSAGAHLAAMVLSTDWTEFQVMPDIKGAVLVSGLYDLEPILHTYVNNALNMSREVAQRNSPMRHVTPAAPAACEMLVAVAQHDSPEFRRQSQEYSQVSIRRSQEHGQVEFGVHPVALLSPQALRAAGWSVSLLDLAGVDHFDIIERLSEDSYVLTQVILNMISRA
;
A
#
# COMPACT_ATOMS: atom_id res chain seq x y z
N HIS A 1 56.06 42.69 -5.79
CA HIS A 1 55.52 43.95 -5.24
C HIS A 1 54.45 43.59 -4.22
N GLU A 2 54.81 43.45 -2.94
CA GLU A 2 54.85 44.57 -1.93
C GLU A 2 53.41 45.06 -1.62
N PHE A 3 52.91 45.27 -0.39
CA PHE A 3 53.49 45.35 0.96
C PHE A 3 52.33 45.32 2.00
N ARG A 4 52.64 44.85 3.23
CA ARG A 4 52.22 45.25 4.61
C ARG A 4 50.94 46.10 4.83
N ALA A 5 50.02 45.76 5.75
CA ALA A 5 50.08 45.68 7.23
C ALA A 5 50.15 47.05 7.97
N LEU A 6 49.26 47.27 8.96
CA LEU A 6 49.35 48.10 10.19
C LEU A 6 48.03 47.85 11.00
N SER A 7 47.93 47.16 12.16
CA SER A 7 48.38 47.41 13.57
C SER A 7 47.72 48.62 14.27
N GLY A 8 46.90 48.42 15.31
CA GLY A 8 47.19 48.54 16.77
C GLY A 8 45.91 49.06 17.49
N GLU A 9 45.60 48.93 18.79
CA GLU A 9 46.28 48.63 20.07
C GLU A 9 45.21 48.10 21.07
N HIS A 10 45.44 47.02 21.83
CA HIS A 10 45.76 46.91 23.27
C HIS A 10 44.85 47.60 24.32
N GLY A 11 44.28 46.76 25.20
CA GLY A 11 43.70 47.08 26.51
C GLY A 11 43.51 45.78 27.33
N THR A 12 43.81 45.81 28.62
CA THR A 12 44.33 44.74 29.47
C THR A 12 43.32 43.79 30.14
N GLU A 13 43.86 42.64 30.54
CA GLU A 13 43.43 41.54 31.43
C GLU A 13 42.31 41.79 32.46
N ASP A 14 41.44 40.78 32.63
CA ASP A 14 41.16 40.21 33.96
C ASP A 14 40.55 38.78 33.85
N HIS A 15 41.02 37.89 34.72
CA HIS A 15 40.78 36.43 34.71
C HIS A 15 39.75 35.98 35.77
N LEU A 16 38.99 34.92 35.43
CA LEU A 16 38.22 33.93 36.24
C LEU A 16 36.71 34.19 36.53
N PRO A 17 35.88 33.12 36.72
CA PRO A 17 35.91 31.78 36.13
C PRO A 17 34.54 31.30 35.55
N LEU A 18 34.64 30.24 34.75
CA LEU A 18 33.56 29.49 34.09
C LEU A 18 32.48 28.97 35.07
N ARG A 19 31.20 29.20 34.74
CA ARG A 19 30.05 28.40 35.22
C ARG A 19 29.59 27.44 34.13
N PRO A 20 29.40 26.14 34.40
CA PRO A 20 28.94 25.18 33.40
C PRO A 20 27.46 25.38 33.08
N ARG A 21 27.12 25.37 31.78
CA ARG A 21 25.74 25.20 31.30
C ARG A 21 25.28 23.77 31.61
N PRO A 22 24.02 23.56 32.02
CA PRO A 22 23.54 22.22 32.33
C PRO A 22 23.47 21.36 31.06
N SER A 23 24.00 20.14 31.17
CA SER A 23 23.91 19.08 30.19
C SER A 23 22.45 18.84 29.80
N SER A 24 22.13 19.01 28.52
CA SER A 24 20.90 18.47 27.93
C SER A 24 20.96 16.95 27.99
N GLY A 25 20.32 16.38 29.00
CA GLY A 25 20.08 14.95 29.07
C GLY A 25 19.39 14.50 27.80
N ARG A 26 20.03 13.60 27.05
CA ARG A 26 19.37 12.85 25.97
C ARG A 26 18.18 12.14 26.59
N ARG A 27 16.96 12.51 26.18
CA ARG A 27 15.81 11.63 26.36
C ARG A 27 16.12 10.36 25.58
N PRO A 28 15.95 9.15 26.15
CA PRO A 28 16.09 7.93 25.37
C PRO A 28 15.05 7.95 24.25
N GLU A 29 15.52 7.84 23.00
CA GLU A 29 14.64 7.57 21.88
C GLU A 29 14.00 6.20 22.10
N ILE A 30 12.72 6.21 22.49
CA ILE A 30 11.88 5.01 22.52
C ILE A 30 11.84 4.47 21.08
N SER A 31 12.26 3.22 20.92
CA SER A 31 12.36 2.59 19.61
C SER A 31 10.99 2.56 18.91
N HIS A 32 10.97 2.61 17.57
CA HIS A 32 9.71 2.48 16.82
C HIS A 32 8.93 1.19 17.16
N ARG A 33 9.66 0.13 17.55
CA ARG A 33 9.13 -1.14 18.07
C ARG A 33 8.32 -0.96 19.35
N GLU A 34 8.79 -0.15 20.29
CA GLU A 34 8.07 0.17 21.53
C GLU A 34 6.86 1.08 21.27
N ARG A 35 6.99 2.08 20.38
CA ARG A 35 5.86 2.94 19.97
C ARG A 35 4.73 2.18 19.25
N PHE A 36 5.05 1.08 18.58
CA PHE A 36 4.08 0.18 17.96
C PHE A 36 3.37 -0.69 19.02
N ARG A 37 4.15 -1.33 19.90
CA ARG A 37 3.64 -2.17 21.00
C ARG A 37 2.73 -1.39 21.95
N ASP A 38 3.12 -0.17 22.33
CA ASP A 38 2.33 0.65 23.25
C ASP A 38 1.01 1.11 22.62
N ARG A 39 1.01 1.46 21.33
CA ARG A 39 -0.23 1.85 20.64
C ARG A 39 -1.17 0.66 20.46
N HIS A 40 -0.69 -0.50 20.01
CA HIS A 40 -1.54 -1.68 19.85
C HIS A 40 -2.13 -2.15 21.19
N ARG A 41 -1.31 -2.28 22.24
CA ARG A 41 -1.80 -2.67 23.58
C ARG A 41 -2.65 -1.61 24.28
N PHE A 42 -2.50 -0.33 23.95
CA PHE A 42 -3.35 0.75 24.48
C PHE A 42 -4.78 0.65 23.95
N TRP A 43 -4.94 0.36 22.66
CA TRP A 43 -6.27 0.22 22.06
C TRP A 43 -7.00 -1.05 22.51
N GLU A 44 -6.29 -2.17 22.75
CA GLU A 44 -6.90 -3.41 23.24
C GLU A 44 -7.27 -3.37 24.74
N ARG A 45 -6.42 -2.80 25.61
CA ARG A 45 -6.67 -2.75 27.08
C ARG A 45 -7.85 -1.88 27.51
N HIS A 46 -8.41 -1.05 26.63
CA HIS A 46 -9.56 -0.20 26.93
C HIS A 46 -10.92 -0.79 26.51
N TRP A 47 -10.92 -2.01 25.94
CA TRP A 47 -12.13 -2.72 25.50
C TRP A 47 -12.56 -3.86 26.44
N ASP A 48 -11.63 -4.53 27.13
CA ASP A 48 -11.91 -5.66 28.04
C ASP A 48 -12.56 -5.30 29.39
N ARG A 49 -13.07 -4.06 29.55
CA ARG A 49 -13.89 -3.71 30.73
C ARG A 49 -15.37 -3.75 30.35
N PRO A 50 -16.23 -4.51 31.06
CA PRO A 50 -17.66 -4.44 30.83
C PRO A 50 -18.15 -3.03 31.17
N ARG A 51 -18.39 -2.19 30.16
CA ARG A 51 -18.94 -0.86 30.39
C ARG A 51 -20.43 -1.00 30.70
N GLY A 52 -20.75 -0.74 31.96
CA GLY A 52 -22.10 -0.67 32.48
C GLY A 52 -23.00 0.26 31.66
N ARG A 53 -24.27 -0.12 31.57
CA ARG A 53 -25.33 0.58 30.86
C ARG A 53 -25.44 2.03 31.34
N HIS A 54 -25.17 2.99 30.45
CA HIS A 54 -25.88 4.26 30.46
C HIS A 54 -26.36 4.55 29.03
N ARG A 55 -27.66 4.35 28.84
CA ARG A 55 -28.41 4.64 27.62
C ARG A 55 -28.50 6.16 27.43
N ASP A 56 -28.08 6.65 26.27
CA ASP A 56 -28.43 7.99 25.82
C ASP A 56 -29.58 7.89 24.79
N ARG A 57 -30.80 8.15 25.26
CA ARG A 57 -32.04 8.10 24.48
C ARG A 57 -32.18 9.39 23.67
N ARG A 58 -31.56 9.49 22.48
CA ARG A 58 -31.86 10.60 21.55
C ARG A 58 -31.44 10.38 20.08
N ARG A 59 -31.56 9.17 19.54
CA ARG A 59 -31.37 8.91 18.08
C ARG A 59 -32.26 7.79 17.50
N GLU A 60 -33.54 7.77 17.85
CA GLU A 60 -34.52 6.78 17.34
C GLU A 60 -35.80 7.40 16.76
N ARG A 61 -35.72 8.58 16.13
CA ARG A 61 -36.86 9.13 15.37
C ARG A 61 -36.41 9.86 14.12
N HIS A 62 -35.98 9.12 13.10
CA HIS A 62 -35.99 9.57 11.69
C HIS A 62 -35.69 8.41 10.73
N GLN A 63 -36.50 7.35 10.78
CA GLN A 63 -36.44 6.31 9.75
C GLN A 63 -37.76 5.55 9.61
N GLU A 64 -38.87 6.29 9.51
CA GLU A 64 -40.16 5.76 9.05
C GLU A 64 -40.87 6.86 8.26
N ARG A 65 -40.72 6.80 6.93
CA ARG A 65 -41.58 7.35 5.87
C ARG A 65 -40.71 7.56 4.64
N ILE A 66 -40.85 6.67 3.66
CA ILE A 66 -41.07 6.91 2.23
C ILE A 66 -41.10 5.50 1.61
N HIS A 67 -42.27 4.89 1.73
CA HIS A 67 -42.79 3.92 0.77
C HIS A 67 -44.12 4.53 0.28
N ASP A 68 -44.36 4.38 -1.01
CA ASP A 68 -45.60 4.65 -1.76
C ASP A 68 -45.62 5.90 -2.65
N GLY A 69 -45.89 5.62 -3.93
CA GLY A 69 -46.27 6.56 -4.97
C GLY A 69 -45.26 6.59 -6.11
N TRP A 70 -45.51 5.88 -7.20
CA TRP A 70 -45.85 6.46 -8.51
C TRP A 70 -46.20 5.34 -9.51
N VAL A 71 -47.36 5.49 -10.14
CA VAL A 71 -48.04 4.53 -11.01
C VAL A 71 -47.86 4.94 -12.48
N ALA A 72 -47.62 3.92 -13.31
CA ALA A 72 -47.93 3.71 -14.74
C ALA A 72 -47.57 4.76 -15.81
N GLY A 73 -46.84 4.26 -16.82
CA GLY A 73 -46.90 4.69 -18.21
C GLY A 73 -46.61 3.50 -19.13
N HIS A 74 -47.62 3.04 -19.87
CA HIS A 74 -47.51 1.98 -20.89
C HIS A 74 -46.98 2.53 -22.21
N VAL A 75 -46.08 1.79 -22.89
CA VAL A 75 -45.98 1.77 -24.36
C VAL A 75 -45.59 0.34 -24.81
N HIS A 76 -46.30 -0.14 -25.84
CA HIS A 76 -46.18 -1.46 -26.47
C HIS A 76 -44.93 -1.62 -27.37
N GLY A 77 -44.40 -2.85 -27.38
CA GLY A 77 -44.18 -3.60 -28.63
C GLY A 77 -42.77 -3.62 -29.23
N ALA A 78 -42.06 -4.74 -29.05
CA ALA A 78 -41.50 -5.55 -30.16
C ALA A 78 -40.81 -6.81 -29.58
N ARG A 79 -41.19 -7.98 -30.10
CA ARG A 79 -40.61 -9.30 -29.78
C ARG A 79 -39.35 -9.50 -30.63
N PHE A 80 -38.25 -9.94 -30.02
CA PHE A 80 -37.16 -10.64 -30.71
C PHE A 80 -36.78 -11.91 -29.94
N SER A 81 -36.49 -12.95 -30.71
CA SER A 81 -36.36 -14.36 -30.34
C SER A 81 -35.19 -14.67 -29.41
N SER A 82 -35.43 -15.50 -28.40
CA SER A 82 -34.45 -16.05 -27.46
C SER A 82 -33.65 -17.20 -28.07
N GLY A 83 -32.33 -17.06 -28.17
CA GLY A 83 -31.38 -18.18 -28.18
C GLY A 83 -31.16 -18.72 -26.77
N PRO A 84 -30.54 -19.91 -26.59
CA PRO A 84 -30.42 -20.53 -25.27
C PRO A 84 -29.45 -19.74 -24.38
N PRO A 85 -29.72 -19.59 -23.07
CA PRO A 85 -28.81 -18.86 -22.19
C PRO A 85 -27.56 -19.72 -21.93
N VAL A 86 -26.41 -19.15 -22.24
CA VAL A 86 -25.10 -19.63 -21.76
C VAL A 86 -25.09 -19.48 -20.23
N GLY A 87 -24.68 -20.55 -19.54
CA GLY A 87 -24.78 -20.70 -18.09
C GLY A 87 -24.25 -19.50 -17.31
N GLY A 88 -25.15 -18.79 -16.64
CA GLY A 88 -24.82 -17.74 -15.68
C GLY A 88 -24.13 -18.34 -14.46
N PHE A 89 -22.83 -18.08 -14.32
CA PHE A 89 -22.12 -18.31 -13.06
C PHE A 89 -22.55 -17.25 -12.06
N ARG A 90 -22.99 -17.70 -10.88
CA ARG A 90 -23.36 -16.85 -9.76
C ARG A 90 -22.14 -16.03 -9.33
N VAL A 91 -22.23 -14.71 -9.45
CA VAL A 91 -21.43 -13.77 -8.65
C VAL A 91 -21.60 -14.19 -7.19
N ALA A 92 -20.49 -14.36 -6.46
CA ALA A 92 -20.56 -14.60 -5.03
C ALA A 92 -21.47 -13.53 -4.41
N PRO A 93 -22.44 -13.91 -3.56
CA PRO A 93 -23.35 -12.93 -3.01
C PRO A 93 -22.52 -11.85 -2.28
N PRO A 94 -22.92 -10.57 -2.34
CA PRO A 94 -22.38 -9.59 -1.40
C PRO A 94 -22.51 -10.18 0.00
N LEU A 95 -21.51 -9.92 0.87
CA LEU A 95 -21.49 -10.38 2.26
C LEU A 95 -22.91 -10.48 2.80
N PRO A 96 -23.31 -11.59 3.47
CA PRO A 96 -24.49 -11.49 4.31
C PRO A 96 -24.27 -10.25 5.18
N ARG A 97 -25.20 -9.30 5.14
CA ARG A 97 -25.14 -8.01 5.88
C ARG A 97 -25.11 -8.20 7.41
N CYS A 98 -24.61 -9.34 7.90
CA CYS A 98 -24.85 -9.95 9.19
C CYS A 98 -23.65 -10.79 9.69
N LEU A 99 -22.39 -10.48 9.31
CA LEU A 99 -21.28 -11.01 10.12
C LEU A 99 -21.36 -10.38 11.51
N PRO A 100 -21.29 -11.18 12.60
CA PRO A 100 -21.10 -10.62 13.93
C PRO A 100 -19.86 -9.73 13.95
N LEU A 101 -19.88 -8.62 14.70
CA LEU A 101 -18.78 -7.65 14.76
C LEU A 101 -17.42 -8.32 14.99
N GLN A 102 -17.35 -9.28 15.91
CA GLN A 102 -16.12 -10.01 16.19
C GLN A 102 -15.58 -10.77 14.96
N ALA A 103 -16.45 -11.42 14.20
CA ALA A 103 -16.05 -12.15 13.00
C ALA A 103 -15.54 -11.18 11.92
N LEU A 104 -16.17 -10.01 11.79
CA LEU A 104 -15.70 -8.95 10.90
C LEU A 104 -14.31 -8.46 11.34
N GLU A 105 -14.11 -8.18 12.63
CA GLU A 105 -12.80 -7.76 13.16
C GLU A 105 -11.72 -8.82 12.97
N ASP A 106 -12.05 -10.10 13.14
CA ASP A 106 -11.12 -11.21 12.90
C ASP A 106 -10.75 -11.31 11.41
N HIS A 107 -11.70 -11.06 10.51
CA HIS A 107 -11.44 -11.00 9.07
C HIS A 107 -10.58 -9.78 8.68
N TYR A 108 -10.61 -8.69 9.45
CA TYR A 108 -9.71 -7.54 9.29
C TYR A 108 -8.47 -7.61 10.20
N SER A 109 -8.13 -8.80 10.72
CA SER A 109 -6.93 -9.05 11.53
C SER A 109 -6.06 -10.14 10.91
N PRO A 110 -5.26 -9.87 9.85
CA PRO A 110 -4.47 -10.89 9.17
C PRO A 110 -3.52 -11.70 10.09
N SER A 111 -3.05 -11.09 11.18
CA SER A 111 -2.24 -11.76 12.20
C SER A 111 -2.95 -12.93 12.89
N ARG A 112 -4.28 -12.99 12.89
CA ARG A 112 -5.05 -14.13 13.42
C ARG A 112 -5.07 -15.35 12.48
N TRP A 113 -4.68 -15.17 11.23
CA TRP A 113 -4.76 -16.19 10.18
C TRP A 113 -3.38 -16.80 9.84
N SER A 114 -2.30 -16.24 10.38
CA SER A 114 -0.96 -16.80 10.20
C SER A 114 -0.86 -18.17 10.89
N PRO A 115 -0.34 -19.20 10.19
CA PRO A 115 -0.04 -20.50 10.78
C PRO A 115 1.35 -20.53 11.44
N ARG A 116 2.18 -19.49 11.26
CA ARG A 116 3.59 -19.50 11.67
C ARG A 116 3.76 -19.19 13.16
N LEU A 117 3.04 -18.19 13.65
CA LEU A 117 3.14 -17.68 15.02
C LEU A 117 1.79 -17.15 15.49
N ASP A 118 1.64 -16.97 16.80
CA ASP A 118 0.47 -16.28 17.34
C ASP A 118 0.40 -14.82 16.89
N ARG A 119 -0.79 -14.23 17.07
CA ARG A 119 -1.16 -12.89 16.59
C ARG A 119 -0.17 -11.77 16.95
N ASP A 120 0.40 -11.78 18.14
CA ASP A 120 1.26 -10.69 18.58
C ASP A 120 2.71 -10.98 18.17
N SER A 121 3.12 -12.25 18.30
CA SER A 121 4.47 -12.70 17.91
C SER A 121 4.73 -12.59 16.40
N ILE A 122 3.72 -12.85 15.55
CA ILE A 122 3.87 -12.73 14.09
C ILE A 122 4.18 -11.29 13.68
N ILE A 123 3.56 -10.31 14.34
CA ILE A 123 3.79 -8.91 14.05
C ILE A 123 5.20 -8.49 14.49
N ASP A 124 5.61 -8.90 15.69
CA ASP A 124 6.97 -8.62 16.19
C ASP A 124 8.05 -9.27 15.30
N ALA A 125 7.81 -10.49 14.81
CA ALA A 125 8.68 -11.19 13.88
C ALA A 125 8.76 -10.44 12.54
N HIS A 126 7.63 -10.06 11.98
CA HIS A 126 7.55 -9.29 10.73
C HIS A 126 8.35 -7.99 10.80
N LEU A 127 8.18 -7.23 11.89
CA LEU A 127 8.93 -5.98 12.12
C LEU A 127 10.44 -6.23 12.21
N ALA A 128 10.86 -7.31 12.87
CA ALA A 128 12.27 -7.66 12.98
C ALA A 128 12.87 -8.06 11.62
N VAL A 129 12.15 -8.87 10.84
CA VAL A 129 12.61 -9.34 9.53
C VAL A 129 12.73 -8.20 8.53
N THR A 130 11.70 -7.34 8.44
CA THR A 130 11.70 -6.20 7.50
C THR A 130 12.73 -5.13 7.87
N ALA A 131 12.92 -4.85 9.17
CA ALA A 131 13.99 -3.98 9.64
C ALA A 131 15.38 -4.55 9.30
N ALA A 132 15.63 -5.82 9.63
CA ALA A 132 16.91 -6.47 9.32
C ALA A 132 17.18 -6.52 7.80
N GLY A 133 16.16 -6.80 7.00
CA GLY A 133 16.26 -6.77 5.53
C GLY A 133 16.58 -5.38 4.99
N THR A 134 15.97 -4.33 5.56
CA THR A 134 16.23 -2.95 5.17
C THR A 134 17.63 -2.49 5.55
N GLU A 135 18.13 -2.89 6.73
CA GLU A 135 19.52 -2.62 7.12
C GLU A 135 20.52 -3.33 6.19
N ARG A 136 20.25 -4.58 5.79
CA ARG A 136 21.06 -5.26 4.77
C ARG A 136 21.06 -4.49 3.45
N ALA A 137 19.90 -4.02 3.00
CA ALA A 137 19.77 -3.24 1.78
C ALA A 137 20.57 -1.93 1.83
N ARG A 138 20.53 -1.22 2.95
CA ARG A 138 21.32 0.02 3.17
C ARG A 138 22.82 -0.25 3.17
N ALA A 139 23.24 -1.40 3.68
CA ALA A 139 24.64 -1.80 3.68
C ALA A 139 25.14 -2.26 2.30
N SER A 140 24.26 -2.79 1.44
CA SER A 140 24.64 -3.39 0.15
C SER A 140 24.42 -2.50 -1.07
N ALA A 141 23.64 -1.42 -0.96
CA ALA A 141 23.29 -0.55 -2.09
C ALA A 141 23.71 0.90 -1.82
N GLN A 142 23.98 1.65 -2.88
CA GLN A 142 24.07 3.11 -2.77
C GLN A 142 22.67 3.66 -2.43
N THR A 143 22.58 4.45 -1.36
CA THR A 143 21.29 4.97 -0.88
C THR A 143 21.25 6.48 -0.77
N LEU A 144 20.06 7.05 -0.98
CA LEU A 144 19.68 8.39 -0.53
C LEU A 144 18.50 8.24 0.42
N LEU A 145 18.71 8.56 1.70
CA LEU A 145 17.69 8.42 2.73
C LEU A 145 17.01 9.75 3.01
N HIS A 146 15.73 9.69 3.40
CA HIS A 146 14.93 10.84 3.83
C HIS A 146 14.84 11.97 2.79
N VAL A 147 14.83 11.63 1.50
CA VAL A 147 14.67 12.60 0.41
C VAL A 147 13.24 13.16 0.48
N PRO A 148 13.06 14.47 0.70
CA PRO A 148 11.73 15.05 0.77
C PRO A 148 11.11 15.15 -0.63
N TYR A 149 9.87 14.68 -0.77
CA TYR A 149 9.04 14.91 -1.96
C TYR A 149 7.89 15.91 -1.70
N GLY A 150 7.71 16.31 -0.44
CA GLY A 150 6.74 17.31 -0.01
C GLY A 150 7.18 18.02 1.27
N ILE A 151 6.27 18.76 1.88
CA ILE A 151 6.56 19.59 3.06
C ILE A 151 6.32 18.86 4.39
N GLY A 152 5.48 17.82 4.36
CA GLY A 152 5.12 17.05 5.54
C GLY A 152 6.25 16.14 6.02
N ASP A 153 6.23 15.82 7.31
CA ASP A 153 7.23 14.93 7.89
C ASP A 153 7.21 13.52 7.30
N GLY A 154 6.02 13.03 6.94
CA GLY A 154 5.80 11.78 6.23
C GLY A 154 6.10 11.84 4.74
N GLU A 155 6.22 13.03 4.13
CA GLU A 155 6.46 13.21 2.69
C GLU A 155 7.95 13.05 2.31
N LYS A 156 8.51 11.90 2.67
CA LYS A 156 9.91 11.53 2.39
C LYS A 156 10.00 10.15 1.75
N LEU A 157 11.08 9.90 1.02
CA LEU A 157 11.38 8.61 0.41
C LEU A 157 12.83 8.20 0.66
N ASP A 158 13.08 6.89 0.65
CA ASP A 158 14.43 6.32 0.61
C ASP A 158 14.65 5.70 -0.77
N ILE A 159 15.77 6.03 -1.42
CA ILE A 159 16.13 5.52 -2.76
C ILE A 159 17.32 4.59 -2.62
N TYR A 160 17.22 3.41 -3.21
CA TYR A 160 18.27 2.41 -3.36
C TYR A 160 18.63 2.34 -4.84
N PHE A 161 19.82 2.80 -5.20
CA PHE A 161 20.25 2.88 -6.60
C PHE A 161 20.78 1.54 -7.11
N PRO A 162 20.67 1.28 -8.42
CA PRO A 162 21.30 0.12 -9.04
C PRO A 162 22.81 0.10 -8.81
N THR A 163 23.39 -1.09 -8.70
CA THR A 163 24.83 -1.25 -8.46
C THR A 163 25.67 -0.81 -9.66
N ASP A 164 25.16 -1.04 -10.88
CA ASP A 164 25.76 -0.60 -12.13
C ASP A 164 24.65 0.06 -12.98
N PRO A 165 24.38 1.36 -12.76
CA PRO A 165 23.26 2.02 -13.41
C PRO A 165 23.61 2.32 -14.87
N SER A 166 22.88 1.70 -15.80
CA SER A 166 22.79 2.18 -17.18
C SER A 166 22.34 3.64 -17.25
N GLU A 167 22.52 4.30 -18.40
CA GLU A 167 22.13 5.71 -18.58
C GLU A 167 20.68 5.98 -18.13
N THR A 168 19.78 5.02 -18.33
CA THR A 168 18.44 5.02 -17.77
C THR A 168 18.18 3.75 -16.97
N PHE A 169 17.26 3.77 -16.00
CA PHE A 169 16.93 2.61 -15.18
C PHE A 169 15.44 2.55 -14.83
N PRO A 170 14.85 1.35 -14.68
CA PRO A 170 13.50 1.21 -14.15
C PRO A 170 13.50 1.46 -12.63
N VAL A 171 12.34 1.86 -12.11
CA VAL A 171 12.15 2.10 -10.67
C VAL A 171 11.00 1.25 -10.14
N LEU A 172 11.25 0.46 -9.10
CA LEU A 172 10.20 -0.12 -8.27
C LEU A 172 9.90 0.82 -7.10
N VAL A 173 8.71 1.38 -7.07
CA VAL A 173 8.17 2.17 -5.95
C VAL A 173 7.44 1.24 -4.99
N TYR A 174 8.02 1.01 -3.82
CA TYR A 174 7.43 0.21 -2.77
C TYR A 174 6.63 1.08 -1.78
N ILE A 175 5.36 0.70 -1.56
CA ILE A 175 4.43 1.39 -0.66
C ILE A 175 4.05 0.41 0.47
N HIS A 176 4.41 0.78 1.70
CA HIS A 176 4.24 -0.10 2.85
C HIS A 176 2.78 -0.26 3.29
N GLY A 177 2.51 -1.31 4.07
CA GLY A 177 1.20 -1.57 4.65
C GLY A 177 0.99 -0.90 6.00
N GLY A 178 0.37 -1.63 6.94
CA GLY A 178 0.21 -1.19 8.33
C GLY A 178 -1.11 -0.47 8.62
N TYR A 179 -2.18 -0.78 7.88
CA TYR A 179 -3.52 -0.20 8.05
C TYR A 179 -3.53 1.34 8.05
N TRP A 180 -2.62 1.96 7.28
CA TRP A 180 -2.43 3.42 7.22
C TRP A 180 -2.19 4.10 8.58
N GLN A 181 -1.84 3.33 9.60
CA GLN A 181 -1.70 3.78 10.99
C GLN A 181 -0.38 3.31 11.63
N SER A 182 0.44 2.58 10.87
CA SER A 182 1.70 1.99 11.33
C SER A 182 2.65 1.72 10.17
N LEU A 183 3.85 1.23 10.51
CA LEU A 183 5.00 1.04 9.62
C LEU A 183 5.57 2.37 9.08
N SER A 184 6.68 2.28 8.35
CA SER A 184 7.32 3.42 7.70
C SER A 184 8.22 2.96 6.56
N LYS A 185 8.61 3.90 5.69
CA LYS A 185 9.65 3.70 4.69
C LYS A 185 10.97 3.16 5.27
N ASP A 186 11.26 3.45 6.54
CA ASP A 186 12.56 3.16 7.16
C ASP A 186 12.80 1.66 7.36
N ASN A 187 11.74 0.84 7.29
CA ASN A 187 11.79 -0.62 7.33
C ASN A 187 11.23 -1.25 6.05
N SER A 188 11.26 -0.50 4.94
CA SER A 188 10.63 -0.91 3.67
C SER A 188 11.61 -1.02 2.50
N GLY A 189 12.92 -1.07 2.79
CA GLY A 189 13.97 -1.26 1.78
C GLY A 189 14.36 -2.71 1.55
N PHE A 190 13.75 -3.66 2.26
CA PHE A 190 14.16 -5.08 2.28
C PHE A 190 14.13 -5.78 0.92
N ALA A 191 13.30 -5.32 -0.03
CA ALA A 191 13.24 -5.87 -1.39
C ALA A 191 14.38 -5.37 -2.28
N ALA A 192 15.13 -4.34 -1.89
CA ALA A 192 16.12 -3.72 -2.76
C ALA A 192 17.25 -4.65 -3.25
N PRO A 193 17.87 -5.53 -2.43
CA PRO A 193 19.05 -6.30 -2.86
C PRO A 193 18.87 -7.11 -4.15
N PRO A 194 17.82 -7.95 -4.32
CA PRO A 194 17.59 -8.64 -5.59
C PRO A 194 17.39 -7.69 -6.77
N LEU A 195 16.78 -6.53 -6.56
CA LEU A 195 16.40 -5.61 -7.62
C LEU A 195 17.55 -4.70 -8.07
N VAL A 196 18.31 -4.15 -7.12
CA VAL A 196 19.44 -3.26 -7.44
C VAL A 196 20.59 -3.99 -8.14
N SER A 197 20.71 -5.30 -7.93
CA SER A 197 21.66 -6.16 -8.65
C SER A 197 21.25 -6.40 -10.10
N GLN A 198 19.97 -6.24 -10.42
CA GLN A 198 19.39 -6.40 -11.76
C GLN A 198 19.17 -5.07 -12.49
N GLY A 199 19.84 -3.99 -12.05
CA GLY A 199 19.74 -2.69 -12.70
C GLY A 199 18.50 -1.88 -12.30
N VAL A 200 17.71 -2.32 -11.33
CA VAL A 200 16.45 -1.68 -10.93
C VAL A 200 16.66 -0.82 -9.68
N ALA A 201 16.26 0.45 -9.72
CA ALA A 201 16.24 1.26 -8.51
C ALA A 201 15.01 0.91 -7.66
N VAL A 202 15.14 0.93 -6.34
CA VAL A 202 14.00 0.73 -5.42
C VAL A 202 13.76 2.01 -4.63
N VAL A 203 12.51 2.42 -4.54
CA VAL A 203 12.09 3.60 -3.78
C VAL A 203 11.09 3.18 -2.71
N ALA A 204 11.46 3.31 -1.45
CA ALA A 204 10.54 3.12 -0.33
C ALA A 204 9.85 4.45 -0.01
N VAL A 205 8.53 4.52 -0.21
CA VAL A 205 7.75 5.75 -0.02
C VAL A 205 7.23 5.83 1.41
N GLY A 206 7.49 6.95 2.07
CA GLY A 206 6.82 7.35 3.30
C GLY A 206 5.58 8.17 2.99
N TYR A 207 4.60 8.12 3.86
CA TYR A 207 3.41 8.98 3.85
C TYR A 207 2.95 9.17 5.31
N ASP A 208 2.13 10.18 5.58
CA ASP A 208 1.59 10.39 6.92
C ASP A 208 0.71 9.22 7.34
N ILE A 209 0.60 8.96 8.64
CA ILE A 209 -0.22 7.86 9.17
C ILE A 209 -1.24 8.39 10.17
N ALA A 210 -2.37 7.69 10.28
CA ALA A 210 -3.41 8.01 11.24
C ALA A 210 -2.88 7.96 12.69
N PRO A 211 -3.44 8.78 13.61
CA PRO A 211 -4.57 9.68 13.40
C PRO A 211 -4.19 11.06 12.82
N LYS A 212 -2.90 11.31 12.53
CA LYS A 212 -2.45 12.60 11.97
C LYS A 212 -2.72 12.69 10.47
N GLY A 213 -2.45 11.62 9.74
CA GLY A 213 -2.78 11.48 8.33
C GLY A 213 -4.24 11.09 8.11
N HIS A 214 -4.90 11.77 7.19
CA HIS A 214 -6.24 11.41 6.70
C HIS A 214 -6.14 10.65 5.38
N MET A 215 -7.14 9.80 5.07
CA MET A 215 -7.10 8.91 3.90
C MET A 215 -6.83 9.65 2.58
N ASP A 216 -7.51 10.76 2.32
CA ASP A 216 -7.28 11.53 1.08
C ASP A 216 -5.88 12.15 1.03
N THR A 217 -5.38 12.61 2.18
CA THR A 217 -4.03 13.15 2.30
C THR A 217 -3.01 12.08 1.98
N MET A 218 -3.16 10.87 2.52
CA MET A 218 -2.25 9.76 2.25
C MET A 218 -2.26 9.36 0.77
N VAL A 219 -3.43 9.29 0.14
CA VAL A 219 -3.54 9.04 -1.31
C VAL A 219 -2.85 10.15 -2.12
N LEU A 220 -3.07 11.42 -1.76
CA LEU A 220 -2.44 12.56 -2.44
C LEU A 220 -0.90 12.57 -2.25
N GLN A 221 -0.42 12.22 -1.07
CA GLN A 221 1.02 12.14 -0.77
C GLN A 221 1.72 11.09 -1.63
N VAL A 222 1.14 9.89 -1.76
CA VAL A 222 1.72 8.86 -2.63
C VAL A 222 1.71 9.31 -4.10
N ARG A 223 0.65 9.97 -4.59
CA ARG A 223 0.63 10.57 -5.94
C ARG A 223 1.74 11.60 -6.13
N ARG A 224 1.94 12.50 -5.16
CA ARG A 224 3.03 13.49 -5.17
C ARG A 224 4.40 12.86 -5.18
N SER A 225 4.59 11.72 -4.52
CA SER A 225 5.88 11.01 -4.57
C SER A 225 6.24 10.59 -6.00
N LEU A 226 5.27 10.17 -6.82
CA LEU A 226 5.50 9.85 -8.23
C LEU A 226 5.80 11.09 -9.07
N ILE A 227 5.07 12.19 -8.85
CA ILE A 227 5.33 13.48 -9.51
C ILE A 227 6.78 13.89 -9.26
N PHE A 228 7.20 13.88 -8.00
CA PHE A 228 8.57 14.19 -7.61
C PHE A 228 9.59 13.28 -8.30
N LEU A 229 9.35 11.96 -8.36
CA LEU A 229 10.26 11.03 -9.03
C LEU A 229 10.42 11.36 -10.51
N VAL A 230 9.32 11.58 -11.22
CA VAL A 230 9.31 11.91 -12.65
C VAL A 230 10.05 13.21 -12.93
N GLU A 231 9.80 14.25 -12.14
CA GLU A 231 10.42 15.57 -12.32
C GLU A 231 11.91 15.57 -11.94
N ARG A 232 12.28 14.86 -10.87
CA ARG A 232 13.64 14.92 -10.30
C ARG A 232 14.61 13.94 -10.95
N TYR A 233 14.11 12.83 -11.48
CA TYR A 233 14.93 11.76 -12.02
C TYR A 233 14.56 11.45 -13.48
N PRO A 234 15.02 12.28 -14.45
CA PRO A 234 14.73 12.08 -15.88
C PRO A 234 15.34 10.79 -16.46
N ARG A 235 16.21 10.11 -15.69
CA ARG A 235 16.81 8.80 -16.05
C ARG A 235 15.84 7.62 -15.83
N ILE A 236 14.68 7.86 -15.22
CA ILE A 236 13.67 6.81 -15.02
C ILE A 236 13.05 6.45 -16.38
N ARG A 237 13.23 5.20 -16.83
CA ARG A 237 12.63 4.69 -18.09
C ARG A 237 11.32 3.94 -17.90
N GLY A 238 10.81 3.90 -16.67
CA GLY A 238 9.56 3.22 -16.32
C GLY A 238 9.41 3.08 -14.82
N ILE A 239 8.18 3.26 -14.34
CA ILE A 239 7.80 3.14 -12.93
C ILE A 239 6.98 1.86 -12.76
N TYR A 240 7.33 1.10 -11.74
CA TYR A 240 6.63 -0.10 -11.31
C TYR A 240 6.18 0.10 -9.86
N LEU A 241 4.94 -0.23 -9.55
CA LEU A 241 4.42 -0.13 -8.19
C LEU A 241 4.49 -1.48 -7.50
N CYS A 242 4.89 -1.53 -6.24
CA CYS A 242 4.66 -2.67 -5.38
C CYS A 242 4.06 -2.19 -4.06
N GLY A 243 2.82 -2.54 -3.82
CA GLY A 243 2.13 -2.18 -2.58
C GLY A 243 1.79 -3.44 -1.79
N HIS A 244 1.90 -3.35 -0.46
CA HIS A 244 1.46 -4.42 0.45
C HIS A 244 0.33 -3.95 1.36
N SER A 245 -0.76 -4.72 1.47
CA SER A 245 -1.85 -4.41 2.41
C SER A 245 -2.44 -3.01 2.14
N ALA A 246 -2.44 -2.13 3.14
CA ALA A 246 -2.78 -0.71 2.97
C ALA A 246 -1.95 0.00 1.87
N GLY A 247 -0.73 -0.45 1.58
CA GLY A 247 0.06 0.07 0.46
C GLY A 247 -0.40 -0.42 -0.90
N ALA A 248 -0.95 -1.64 -1.00
CA ALA A 248 -1.57 -2.13 -2.22
C ALA A 248 -2.85 -1.34 -2.55
N HIS A 249 -3.60 -0.94 -1.51
CA HIS A 249 -4.69 0.02 -1.63
C HIS A 249 -4.22 1.36 -2.24
N LEU A 250 -3.16 1.95 -1.67
CA LEU A 250 -2.63 3.23 -2.14
C LEU A 250 -2.08 3.13 -3.57
N ALA A 251 -1.38 2.04 -3.91
CA ALA A 251 -0.93 1.75 -5.27
C ALA A 251 -2.11 1.64 -6.25
N ALA A 252 -3.20 0.99 -5.86
CA ALA A 252 -4.40 0.92 -6.68
C ALA A 252 -5.06 2.30 -6.87
N MET A 253 -5.09 3.14 -5.85
CA MET A 253 -5.56 4.54 -5.98
C MET A 253 -4.66 5.38 -6.90
N VAL A 254 -3.36 5.09 -6.95
CA VAL A 254 -2.40 5.70 -7.89
C VAL A 254 -2.72 5.28 -9.32
N LEU A 255 -2.98 4.00 -9.58
CA LEU A 255 -3.39 3.50 -10.90
C LEU A 255 -4.71 4.11 -11.40
N SER A 256 -5.66 4.36 -10.48
CA SER A 256 -6.94 5.01 -10.78
C SER A 256 -6.86 6.54 -10.93
N THR A 257 -5.67 7.14 -10.93
CA THR A 257 -5.50 8.60 -10.97
C THR A 257 -5.66 9.11 -12.40
N ASP A 258 -6.48 10.14 -12.58
CA ASP A 258 -6.41 10.98 -13.78
C ASP A 258 -5.19 11.91 -13.67
N TRP A 259 -4.09 11.47 -14.28
CA TRP A 259 -2.82 12.19 -14.25
C TRP A 259 -2.85 13.51 -15.03
N THR A 260 -3.86 13.74 -15.89
CA THR A 260 -4.00 15.02 -16.61
C THR A 260 -4.25 16.18 -15.65
N GLU A 261 -4.94 15.92 -14.53
CA GLU A 261 -5.19 16.91 -13.47
C GLU A 261 -3.90 17.38 -12.78
N PHE A 262 -2.85 16.56 -12.82
CA PHE A 262 -1.54 16.86 -12.23
C PHE A 262 -0.53 17.42 -13.24
N GLN A 263 -0.91 17.54 -14.52
CA GLN A 263 -0.05 18.02 -15.61
C GLN A 263 1.27 17.23 -15.77
N VAL A 264 1.32 16.00 -15.26
CA VAL A 264 2.46 15.08 -15.33
C VAL A 264 1.92 13.72 -15.73
N MET A 265 2.65 12.97 -16.57
CA MET A 265 2.30 11.61 -16.96
C MET A 265 3.40 10.65 -16.53
N PRO A 266 3.30 10.05 -15.33
CA PRO A 266 4.24 9.03 -14.91
C PRO A 266 4.12 7.81 -15.84
N ASP A 267 5.26 7.33 -16.35
CA ASP A 267 5.30 6.15 -17.21
C ASP A 267 5.19 4.87 -16.38
N ILE A 268 3.98 4.59 -15.86
CA ILE A 268 3.69 3.41 -15.05
C ILE A 268 3.56 2.18 -15.97
N LYS A 269 4.55 1.29 -15.90
CA LYS A 269 4.65 0.08 -16.72
C LYS A 269 4.06 -1.16 -16.06
N GLY A 270 3.95 -1.16 -14.73
CA GLY A 270 3.33 -2.28 -14.03
C GLY A 270 3.07 -2.05 -12.55
N ALA A 271 2.27 -2.93 -11.96
CA ALA A 271 1.92 -2.87 -10.55
C ALA A 271 1.73 -4.27 -9.94
N VAL A 272 2.33 -4.50 -8.78
CA VAL A 272 2.16 -5.70 -7.96
C VAL A 272 1.45 -5.33 -6.66
N LEU A 273 0.19 -5.70 -6.57
CA LEU A 273 -0.73 -5.37 -5.47
C LEU A 273 -0.84 -6.58 -4.55
N VAL A 274 -0.10 -6.60 -3.45
CA VAL A 274 0.05 -7.76 -2.56
C VAL A 274 -0.90 -7.64 -1.37
N SER A 275 -1.80 -8.63 -1.21
CA SER A 275 -2.75 -8.74 -0.09
C SER A 275 -3.45 -7.42 0.24
N GLY A 276 -4.05 -6.75 -0.76
CA GLY A 276 -4.59 -5.41 -0.60
C GLY A 276 -6.03 -5.32 -0.13
N LEU A 277 -6.45 -4.07 0.16
CA LEU A 277 -7.84 -3.69 0.41
C LEU A 277 -8.31 -2.74 -0.69
N TYR A 278 -9.46 -3.03 -1.28
CA TYR A 278 -9.98 -2.32 -2.45
C TYR A 278 -11.40 -1.78 -2.24
N ASP A 279 -12.12 -2.29 -1.24
CA ASP A 279 -13.35 -1.71 -0.69
C ASP A 279 -13.15 -1.40 0.80
N LEU A 280 -13.19 -0.11 1.14
CA LEU A 280 -12.97 0.39 2.50
C LEU A 280 -14.27 0.52 3.30
N GLU A 281 -15.44 0.32 2.68
CA GLU A 281 -16.71 0.50 3.39
C GLU A 281 -16.86 -0.40 4.63
N PRO A 282 -16.46 -1.70 4.61
CA PRO A 282 -16.59 -2.52 5.81
C PRO A 282 -15.63 -2.12 6.94
N ILE A 283 -14.51 -1.45 6.64
CA ILE A 283 -13.54 -0.97 7.63
C ILE A 283 -14.19 0.00 8.61
N LEU A 284 -15.18 0.78 8.15
CA LEU A 284 -15.95 1.73 8.97
C LEU A 284 -16.56 1.09 10.22
N HIS A 285 -16.77 -0.23 10.18
CA HIS A 285 -17.40 -1.02 11.22
C HIS A 285 -16.41 -1.84 12.05
N THR A 286 -15.10 -1.58 11.92
CA THR A 286 -14.03 -2.33 12.62
C THR A 286 -13.20 -1.41 13.49
N TYR A 287 -12.44 -1.98 14.43
CA TYR A 287 -11.47 -1.26 15.24
C TYR A 287 -10.45 -0.43 14.44
N VAL A 288 -10.17 -0.79 13.18
CA VAL A 288 -9.24 -0.08 12.30
C VAL A 288 -9.70 1.36 12.07
N ASN A 289 -11.01 1.61 12.01
CA ASN A 289 -11.53 2.96 11.78
C ASN A 289 -11.42 3.88 13.02
N ASN A 290 -11.06 3.34 14.20
CA ASN A 290 -10.89 4.16 15.41
C ASN A 290 -9.77 5.21 15.23
N ALA A 291 -8.70 4.86 14.53
CA ALA A 291 -7.60 5.78 14.25
C ALA A 291 -7.84 6.58 12.96
N LEU A 292 -8.34 5.92 11.90
CA LEU A 292 -8.57 6.56 10.60
C LEU A 292 -9.70 7.58 10.62
N ASN A 293 -10.71 7.34 11.46
CA ASN A 293 -11.89 8.17 11.63
C ASN A 293 -12.54 8.56 10.29
N MET A 294 -12.67 7.59 9.39
CA MET A 294 -13.26 7.80 8.07
C MET A 294 -14.77 7.95 8.17
N SER A 295 -15.31 8.87 7.36
CA SER A 295 -16.73 8.87 7.03
C SER A 295 -17.03 7.88 5.90
N ARG A 296 -18.32 7.61 5.67
CA ARG A 296 -18.78 6.79 4.55
C ARG A 296 -18.31 7.35 3.21
N GLU A 297 -18.37 8.67 3.05
CA GLU A 297 -17.97 9.38 1.83
C GLU A 297 -16.45 9.27 1.60
N VAL A 298 -15.65 9.32 2.68
CA VAL A 298 -14.20 9.10 2.61
C VAL A 298 -13.89 7.67 2.18
N ALA A 299 -14.54 6.68 2.78
CA ALA A 299 -14.33 5.28 2.44
C ALA A 299 -14.72 4.99 0.98
N GLN A 300 -15.87 5.50 0.53
CA GLN A 300 -16.34 5.30 -0.84
C GLN A 300 -15.40 5.91 -1.88
N ARG A 301 -14.99 7.18 -1.70
CA ARG A 301 -14.09 7.82 -2.67
C ARG A 301 -12.67 7.27 -2.64
N ASN A 302 -12.26 6.61 -1.56
CA ASN A 302 -10.98 5.93 -1.46
C ASN A 302 -11.10 4.40 -1.58
N SER A 303 -12.14 3.87 -2.23
CA SER A 303 -12.23 2.44 -2.53
C SER A 303 -11.85 2.19 -3.99
N PRO A 304 -10.63 1.71 -4.30
CA PRO A 304 -10.19 1.43 -5.68
C PRO A 304 -11.16 0.56 -6.49
N MET A 305 -11.90 -0.34 -5.84
CA MET A 305 -12.93 -1.18 -6.46
C MET A 305 -13.98 -0.36 -7.22
N ARG A 306 -14.19 0.90 -6.82
CA ARG A 306 -15.15 1.83 -7.44
C ARG A 306 -14.55 2.66 -8.57
N HIS A 307 -13.22 2.64 -8.71
CA HIS A 307 -12.45 3.49 -9.62
C HIS A 307 -11.62 2.68 -10.62
N VAL A 308 -12.04 1.44 -10.89
CA VAL A 308 -11.42 0.63 -11.94
C VAL A 308 -11.78 1.27 -13.28
N THR A 309 -10.86 2.08 -13.80
CA THR A 309 -11.02 2.79 -15.07
C THR A 309 -10.60 1.88 -16.22
N PRO A 310 -11.22 2.04 -17.41
CA PRO A 310 -10.73 1.43 -18.65
C PRO A 310 -9.34 1.92 -19.09
N ALA A 311 -8.91 3.04 -18.50
CA ALA A 311 -7.76 3.83 -18.92
C ALA A 311 -6.51 3.57 -18.06
N ALA A 312 -6.37 2.37 -17.49
CA ALA A 312 -5.01 1.91 -17.19
C ALA A 312 -4.22 2.02 -18.50
N PRO A 313 -3.02 2.65 -18.51
CA PRO A 313 -2.27 2.82 -19.74
C PRO A 313 -2.21 1.46 -20.44
N ALA A 314 -2.49 1.39 -21.74
CA ALA A 314 -2.58 0.15 -22.52
C ALA A 314 -1.34 -0.78 -22.41
N ALA A 315 -0.27 -0.30 -21.76
CA ALA A 315 0.99 -0.98 -21.50
C ALA A 315 1.27 -1.31 -20.02
N CYS A 316 0.35 -1.04 -19.08
CA CYS A 316 0.56 -1.31 -17.65
C CYS A 316 0.14 -2.74 -17.27
N GLU A 317 1.11 -3.60 -16.94
CA GLU A 317 0.84 -4.96 -16.42
C GLU A 317 0.50 -4.92 -14.92
N MET A 318 -0.71 -5.34 -14.55
CA MET A 318 -1.13 -5.44 -13.15
C MET A 318 -1.15 -6.88 -12.65
N LEU A 319 -0.60 -7.10 -11.46
CA LEU A 319 -0.65 -8.37 -10.74
C LEU A 319 -1.25 -8.15 -9.37
N VAL A 320 -2.38 -8.80 -9.09
CA VAL A 320 -2.93 -8.90 -7.74
C VAL A 320 -2.40 -10.19 -7.13
N ALA A 321 -1.60 -10.10 -6.08
CA ALA A 321 -1.08 -11.24 -5.34
C ALA A 321 -1.79 -11.36 -3.99
N VAL A 322 -2.07 -12.57 -3.52
CA VAL A 322 -2.64 -12.80 -2.19
C VAL A 322 -2.07 -14.08 -1.58
N ALA A 323 -1.92 -14.09 -0.26
CA ALA A 323 -1.38 -15.22 0.47
C ALA A 323 -2.43 -16.31 0.72
N GLN A 324 -2.04 -17.58 0.64
CA GLN A 324 -2.90 -18.73 0.94
C GLN A 324 -3.51 -18.62 2.34
N HIS A 325 -2.71 -18.21 3.33
CA HIS A 325 -3.10 -18.09 4.72
C HIS A 325 -3.44 -16.64 5.13
N ASP A 326 -3.90 -15.84 4.17
CA ASP A 326 -4.50 -14.54 4.47
C ASP A 326 -5.94 -14.71 4.99
N SER A 327 -6.49 -13.65 5.58
CA SER A 327 -7.87 -13.69 6.05
C SER A 327 -8.86 -13.83 4.88
N PRO A 328 -10.10 -14.30 5.15
CA PRO A 328 -11.13 -14.40 4.12
C PRO A 328 -11.41 -13.08 3.41
N GLU A 329 -11.30 -11.94 4.09
CA GLU A 329 -11.62 -10.64 3.50
C GLU A 329 -10.52 -10.13 2.58
N PHE A 330 -9.25 -10.31 2.95
CA PHE A 330 -8.14 -9.99 2.04
C PHE A 330 -8.17 -10.88 0.79
N ARG A 331 -8.45 -12.18 0.96
CA ARG A 331 -8.63 -13.11 -0.18
C ARG A 331 -9.81 -12.72 -1.06
N ARG A 332 -10.97 -12.43 -0.47
CA ARG A 332 -12.18 -12.00 -1.19
C ARG A 332 -11.93 -10.71 -1.97
N GLN A 333 -11.39 -9.68 -1.33
CA GLN A 333 -11.18 -8.39 -1.98
C GLN A 333 -10.14 -8.47 -3.10
N SER A 334 -9.04 -9.23 -2.94
CA SER A 334 -8.08 -9.49 -4.03
C SER A 334 -8.72 -10.19 -5.22
N GLN A 335 -9.53 -11.23 -4.97
CA GLN A 335 -10.26 -11.92 -6.04
C GLN A 335 -11.24 -10.99 -6.75
N GLU A 336 -12.07 -10.25 -6.02
CA GLU A 336 -13.04 -9.33 -6.61
C GLU A 336 -12.38 -8.20 -7.40
N TYR A 337 -11.32 -7.59 -6.85
CA TYR A 337 -10.62 -6.49 -7.51
C TYR A 337 -9.95 -6.95 -8.80
N SER A 338 -9.33 -8.14 -8.80
CA SER A 338 -8.78 -8.73 -10.03
C SER A 338 -9.87 -8.99 -11.07
N GLN A 339 -11.02 -9.53 -10.68
CA GLN A 339 -12.13 -9.84 -11.59
C GLN A 339 -12.78 -8.59 -12.18
N VAL A 340 -12.98 -7.54 -11.37
CA VAL A 340 -13.50 -6.26 -11.86
C VAL A 340 -12.52 -5.64 -12.85
N SER A 341 -11.23 -5.65 -12.53
CA SER A 341 -10.16 -5.13 -13.39
C SER A 341 -10.06 -5.88 -14.73
N ILE A 342 -10.13 -7.21 -14.71
CA ILE A 342 -10.15 -8.03 -15.93
C ILE A 342 -11.38 -7.70 -16.78
N ARG A 343 -12.59 -7.69 -16.18
CA ARG A 343 -13.82 -7.38 -16.93
C ARG A 343 -13.77 -6.01 -17.60
N ARG A 344 -13.27 -5.00 -16.89
CA ARG A 344 -13.12 -3.64 -17.43
C ARG A 344 -12.10 -3.59 -18.57
N SER A 345 -11.01 -4.33 -18.50
CA SER A 345 -10.03 -4.43 -19.58
C SER A 345 -10.64 -5.10 -20.84
N GLN A 346 -11.46 -6.14 -20.65
CA GLN A 346 -12.15 -6.86 -21.74
C GLN A 346 -13.23 -6.03 -22.44
N GLU A 347 -14.03 -5.25 -21.70
CA GLU A 347 -15.07 -4.36 -22.25
C GLU A 347 -14.51 -3.36 -23.27
N HIS A 348 -13.21 -3.10 -23.26
CA HIS A 348 -12.53 -2.11 -24.10
C HIS A 348 -11.55 -2.70 -25.13
N GLY A 349 -11.63 -4.01 -25.40
CA GLY A 349 -10.89 -4.65 -26.49
C GLY A 349 -9.40 -4.90 -26.22
N GLN A 350 -8.97 -4.91 -24.95
CA GLN A 350 -7.59 -5.23 -24.56
C GLN A 350 -7.49 -6.65 -23.94
N VAL A 351 -7.13 -7.62 -24.81
CA VAL A 351 -6.44 -8.91 -24.53
C VAL A 351 -7.19 -10.08 -23.83
N GLU A 352 -6.84 -11.33 -24.24
CA GLU A 352 -7.26 -12.65 -23.73
C GLU A 352 -6.75 -12.97 -22.31
N PHE A 353 -7.52 -13.75 -21.51
CA PHE A 353 -7.12 -14.18 -20.16
C PHE A 353 -7.33 -15.66 -19.85
N GLY A 354 -6.42 -16.20 -19.02
CA GLY A 354 -6.54 -17.48 -18.31
C GLY A 354 -6.49 -17.29 -16.79
N VAL A 355 -7.29 -18.08 -16.06
CA VAL A 355 -7.20 -18.23 -14.59
C VAL A 355 -6.30 -19.44 -14.33
N HIS A 356 -5.15 -19.25 -13.69
CA HIS A 356 -4.18 -20.34 -13.49
C HIS A 356 -4.03 -20.69 -12.01
N PRO A 357 -4.37 -21.92 -11.60
CA PRO A 357 -3.90 -22.48 -10.34
C PRO A 357 -2.36 -22.53 -10.37
N VAL A 358 -1.71 -21.88 -9.40
CA VAL A 358 -0.25 -21.63 -9.38
C VAL A 358 0.59 -22.89 -9.10
N ALA A 359 0.00 -24.08 -9.08
CA ALA A 359 0.75 -25.30 -8.82
C ALA A 359 1.66 -25.75 -9.99
N LEU A 360 1.56 -25.19 -11.21
CA LEU A 360 2.17 -25.80 -12.40
C LEU A 360 2.74 -24.86 -13.47
N LEU A 361 2.98 -23.56 -13.21
CA LEU A 361 3.56 -22.68 -14.24
C LEU A 361 5.06 -22.47 -14.04
N SER A 362 5.85 -22.94 -15.02
CA SER A 362 7.27 -22.65 -15.11
C SER A 362 7.50 -21.17 -15.48
N PRO A 363 8.67 -20.58 -15.15
CA PRO A 363 9.04 -19.23 -15.59
C PRO A 363 8.95 -19.01 -17.12
N GLN A 364 9.01 -20.07 -17.94
CA GLN A 364 8.79 -20.02 -19.38
C GLN A 364 7.30 -19.84 -19.76
N ALA A 365 6.37 -20.44 -19.01
CA ALA A 365 4.93 -20.24 -19.24
C ALA A 365 4.48 -18.83 -18.84
N LEU A 366 5.09 -18.25 -17.80
CA LEU A 366 4.92 -16.84 -17.41
C LEU A 366 5.47 -15.87 -18.47
N ARG A 367 6.50 -16.27 -19.23
CA ARG A 367 7.13 -15.46 -20.29
C ARG A 367 6.31 -15.34 -21.59
N ALA A 368 5.44 -16.31 -21.88
CA ALA A 368 4.73 -16.37 -23.17
C ALA A 368 3.39 -15.61 -23.19
N ALA A 369 2.92 -15.18 -22.02
CA ALA A 369 1.55 -14.75 -21.83
C ALA A 369 1.53 -13.22 -21.59
N GLY A 370 1.18 -12.45 -22.63
CA GLY A 370 1.16 -10.98 -22.60
C GLY A 370 -0.01 -10.45 -21.76
N TRP A 371 0.18 -10.34 -20.45
CA TRP A 371 -0.92 -10.08 -19.51
C TRP A 371 -1.07 -8.61 -19.15
N SER A 372 -2.32 -8.11 -19.09
CA SER A 372 -2.65 -6.78 -18.55
C SER A 372 -3.07 -6.79 -17.07
N VAL A 373 -3.70 -7.86 -16.55
CA VAL A 373 -4.21 -8.00 -15.18
C VAL A 373 -4.28 -9.46 -14.73
N SER A 374 -3.54 -9.87 -13.69
CA SER A 374 -3.52 -11.28 -13.23
C SER A 374 -3.75 -11.45 -11.74
N LEU A 375 -4.26 -12.60 -11.32
CA LEU A 375 -4.38 -12.99 -9.90
C LEU A 375 -3.38 -14.10 -9.58
N LEU A 376 -2.58 -13.93 -8.54
CA LEU A 376 -1.61 -14.91 -8.04
C LEU A 376 -1.93 -15.25 -6.58
N ASP A 377 -2.35 -16.49 -6.35
CA ASP A 377 -2.57 -17.04 -5.01
C ASP A 377 -1.31 -17.82 -4.59
N LEU A 378 -0.55 -17.27 -3.63
CA LEU A 378 0.74 -17.84 -3.23
C LEU A 378 0.53 -18.88 -2.12
N ALA A 379 0.89 -20.11 -2.44
CA ALA A 379 0.84 -21.24 -1.52
C ALA A 379 1.90 -21.12 -0.40
N GLY A 380 1.52 -21.57 0.80
CA GLY A 380 2.43 -21.73 1.94
C GLY A 380 2.89 -20.44 2.60
N VAL A 381 2.33 -19.29 2.22
CA VAL A 381 2.63 -17.98 2.82
C VAL A 381 1.39 -17.39 3.50
N ASP A 382 1.62 -16.53 4.47
CA ASP A 382 0.66 -15.67 5.14
C ASP A 382 0.80 -14.20 4.73
N HIS A 383 -0.01 -13.33 5.34
CA HIS A 383 -0.05 -11.90 5.02
C HIS A 383 1.31 -11.19 5.21
N PHE A 384 2.24 -11.77 5.97
CA PHE A 384 3.50 -11.13 6.35
C PHE A 384 4.68 -11.71 5.55
N ASP A 385 4.86 -13.04 5.53
CA ASP A 385 6.01 -13.64 4.82
C ASP A 385 5.88 -13.59 3.29
N ILE A 386 4.67 -13.34 2.77
CA ILE A 386 4.48 -13.05 1.35
C ILE A 386 5.39 -11.91 0.85
N ILE A 387 5.72 -10.94 1.72
CA ILE A 387 6.66 -9.85 1.40
C ILE A 387 8.03 -9.97 2.08
N GLU A 388 8.16 -10.64 3.24
CA GLU A 388 9.46 -10.81 3.93
C GLU A 388 10.50 -11.45 2.99
N ARG A 389 10.01 -12.37 2.15
CA ARG A 389 10.81 -13.14 1.19
C ARG A 389 11.13 -12.40 -0.09
N LEU A 390 10.67 -11.15 -0.27
CA LEU A 390 11.09 -10.31 -1.40
C LEU A 390 12.59 -9.97 -1.37
N SER A 391 13.26 -10.21 -0.24
CA SER A 391 14.71 -10.12 -0.12
C SER A 391 15.47 -11.33 -0.69
N GLU A 392 14.76 -12.41 -1.07
CA GLU A 392 15.33 -13.63 -1.64
C GLU A 392 15.22 -13.61 -3.17
N ASP A 393 16.35 -13.78 -3.87
CA ASP A 393 16.40 -13.83 -5.33
C ASP A 393 15.52 -14.96 -5.89
N SER A 394 15.56 -16.14 -5.29
CA SER A 394 14.82 -17.33 -5.78
C SER A 394 13.32 -17.32 -5.45
N TYR A 395 12.84 -16.34 -4.68
CA TYR A 395 11.44 -16.32 -4.29
C TYR A 395 10.53 -15.97 -5.47
N VAL A 396 9.40 -16.67 -5.57
CA VAL A 396 8.50 -16.60 -6.73
C VAL A 396 8.03 -15.17 -7.01
N LEU A 397 7.65 -14.41 -5.99
CA LEU A 397 7.15 -13.05 -6.18
C LEU A 397 8.27 -12.09 -6.60
N THR A 398 9.49 -12.27 -6.06
CA THR A 398 10.68 -11.53 -6.49
C THR A 398 10.96 -11.76 -7.98
N GLN A 399 10.93 -13.03 -8.41
CA GLN A 399 11.12 -13.40 -9.80
C GLN A 399 10.03 -12.85 -10.70
N VAL A 400 8.77 -12.87 -10.26
CA VAL A 400 7.66 -12.28 -11.03
C VAL A 400 7.84 -10.77 -11.20
N ILE A 401 8.22 -10.04 -10.14
CA ILE A 401 8.52 -8.61 -10.20
C ILE A 401 9.67 -8.34 -11.19
N LEU A 402 10.79 -9.06 -11.08
CA LEU A 402 11.92 -8.90 -11.99
C LEU A 402 11.54 -9.20 -13.45
N ASN A 403 10.76 -10.25 -13.68
CA ASN A 403 10.28 -10.59 -15.02
C ASN A 403 9.34 -9.51 -15.59
N MET A 404 8.43 -8.96 -14.78
CA MET A 404 7.60 -7.81 -15.17
C MET A 404 8.48 -6.63 -15.59
N ILE A 405 9.51 -6.30 -14.81
CA ILE A 405 10.38 -5.14 -15.07
C ILE A 405 11.26 -5.34 -16.31
N SER A 406 11.72 -6.56 -16.56
CA SER A 406 12.60 -6.90 -17.69
C SER A 406 11.91 -6.91 -19.06
N ARG A 407 10.57 -7.02 -19.09
CA ARG A 407 9.78 -7.15 -20.33
C ARG A 407 9.46 -5.81 -21.01
N ALA A 408 9.58 -4.68 -20.31
CA ALA A 408 9.35 -3.33 -20.85
C ALA A 408 10.65 -2.55 -21.03
#